data_AF-A0AB34UEY3-F1
#
_entry.id   AF-A0AB34UEY3-F1
#
_cell.length_a   1.000
_cell.length_b   1.000
_cell.length_c   1.000
_cell.angle_alpha   90.00
_cell.angle_beta   90.00
_cell.angle_gamma   90.00
#
_symmetry.space_group_name_H-M   'P 1'
#
loop_
_entity.id
_entity.type
_entity.pdbx_description
1 polymer ?
#
loop_
_entity_poly.entity_id
_entity_poly.type
_entity_poly.pdbx_seq_one_letter_code
_entity_poly.pdbx_strand_id
1 'polypeptide(L)'
;MLNYHQPWLDGQLGLTSAYTWNHTKVTKTKGTPSQLSALGIGDDALVGVEERNTLTDAAPRDRLMFSANWASQHWGLLGRLTRQGKTTRVFDFGDSQPEQTYNAVWQLDAEVQYTFTPTFDIAVGGNNLTDRYPERSNSQINYGGNLPYDVLSSIGTNGAYYYARATYGF
;
A
#
# COMPACT_ATOMS: atom_id res chain seq x y z
N MET A 1 -4.51 6.26 -16.49
CA MET A 1 -3.40 5.30 -16.74
C MET A 1 -2.72 5.71 -18.04
N LEU A 2 -1.41 5.80 -18.05
CA LEU A 2 -0.61 6.11 -19.24
C LEU A 2 0.29 4.91 -19.55
N ASN A 3 0.36 4.53 -20.82
CA ASN A 3 1.23 3.47 -21.32
C ASN A 3 2.02 4.01 -22.51
N TYR A 4 3.30 3.70 -22.56
CA TYR A 4 4.20 4.15 -23.60
C TYR A 4 5.18 3.04 -23.96
N HIS A 5 5.39 2.83 -25.26
CA HIS A 5 6.33 1.83 -25.77
C HIS A 5 7.23 2.47 -26.82
N GLN A 6 8.53 2.21 -26.74
CA GLN A 6 9.47 2.63 -27.77
C GLN A 6 10.64 1.64 -27.89
N PRO A 7 11.20 1.47 -29.10
CA PRO A 7 12.50 0.85 -29.26
C PRO A 7 13.57 1.65 -28.50
N TRP A 8 14.45 0.95 -27.77
CA TRP A 8 15.55 1.57 -27.03
C TRP A 8 16.67 0.54 -26.82
N LEU A 9 17.92 0.91 -27.16
CA LEU A 9 19.13 0.07 -27.01
C LEU A 9 18.93 -1.37 -27.52
N ASP A 10 18.53 -1.54 -28.79
CA ASP A 10 18.27 -2.87 -29.39
C ASP A 10 17.22 -3.73 -28.68
N GLY A 11 16.40 -3.09 -27.83
CA GLY A 11 15.28 -3.70 -27.13
C GLY A 11 14.02 -2.86 -27.24
N GLN A 12 13.00 -3.29 -26.51
CA GLN A 12 11.71 -2.59 -26.38
C GLN A 12 11.54 -2.12 -24.95
N LEU A 13 11.42 -0.80 -24.78
CA LEU A 13 11.07 -0.17 -23.51
C LEU A 13 9.56 0.01 -23.43
N GLY A 14 8.96 -0.49 -22.36
CA GLY A 14 7.60 -0.19 -21.92
C GLY A 14 7.62 0.62 -20.63
N LEU A 15 6.84 1.70 -20.59
CA LEU A 15 6.61 2.53 -19.42
C LEU A 15 5.11 2.58 -19.14
N THR A 16 4.73 2.26 -17.91
CA THR A 16 3.35 2.36 -17.43
C THR A 16 3.32 3.23 -16.19
N SER A 17 2.38 4.18 -16.16
CA SER A 17 2.06 4.92 -14.94
C SER A 17 0.56 4.92 -14.66
N ALA A 18 0.22 4.77 -13.40
CA ALA A 18 -1.14 4.83 -12.90
C ALA A 18 -1.19 5.68 -11.63
N TYR A 19 -2.14 6.60 -11.57
CA TYR A 19 -2.43 7.39 -10.38
C TYR A 19 -3.91 7.25 -10.08
N THR A 20 -4.23 6.94 -8.83
CA THR A 20 -5.59 6.86 -8.33
C THR A 20 -5.75 7.85 -7.20
N TRP A 21 -6.86 8.57 -7.19
CA TRP A 21 -7.26 9.47 -6.11
C TRP A 21 -8.68 9.13 -5.66
N ASN A 22 -8.86 8.97 -4.37
CA ASN A 22 -10.14 8.71 -3.72
C ASN A 22 -10.34 9.69 -2.57
N HIS A 23 -11.56 10.21 -2.44
CA HIS A 23 -11.95 11.02 -1.31
C HIS A 23 -13.36 10.66 -0.86
N THR A 24 -13.44 10.07 0.32
CA THR A 24 -14.70 9.68 0.95
C THR A 24 -15.02 10.66 2.07
N LYS A 25 -16.28 11.08 2.16
CA LYS A 25 -16.79 11.92 3.24
C LYS A 25 -18.09 11.34 3.78
N VAL A 26 -18.17 11.19 5.09
CA VAL A 26 -19.44 10.89 5.75
C VAL A 26 -20.26 12.19 5.79
N THR A 27 -21.37 12.23 5.05
CA THR A 27 -22.22 13.42 4.95
C THR A 27 -23.24 13.50 6.08
N LYS A 28 -23.73 12.36 6.55
CA LYS A 28 -24.70 12.26 7.64
C LYS A 28 -24.66 10.87 8.26
N THR A 29 -24.80 10.80 9.58
CA THR A 29 -25.12 9.58 10.32
C THR A 29 -26.57 9.67 10.81
N LYS A 30 -27.23 8.51 10.99
CA LYS A 30 -28.47 8.48 11.78
C LYS A 30 -28.06 8.51 13.25
N GLY A 31 -28.62 9.43 14.02
CA GLY A 31 -28.40 9.48 15.47
C GLY A 31 -29.02 8.29 16.18
N THR A 32 -28.68 8.13 17.44
CA THR A 32 -29.17 7.05 18.30
C THR A 32 -30.69 7.13 18.50
N PRO A 33 -31.47 6.10 18.11
CA PRO A 33 -32.92 6.05 18.33
C PRO A 33 -33.29 6.17 19.81
N SER A 34 -34.44 6.77 20.10
CA SER A 34 -34.89 7.05 21.48
C SER A 34 -34.95 5.83 22.38
N GLN A 35 -35.22 4.65 21.83
CA GLN A 35 -35.22 3.37 22.56
C GLN A 35 -33.84 3.03 23.11
N LEU A 36 -32.77 3.39 22.39
CA LEU A 36 -31.39 3.15 22.80
C LEU A 36 -30.86 4.29 23.67
N SER A 37 -31.23 5.54 23.37
CA SER A 37 -30.88 6.68 24.24
C SER A 37 -31.49 6.54 25.64
N ALA A 38 -32.69 5.96 25.75
CA ALA A 38 -33.31 5.63 27.03
C ALA A 38 -32.53 4.59 27.87
N LEU A 39 -31.65 3.81 27.24
CA LEU A 39 -30.73 2.87 27.89
C LEU A 39 -29.36 3.51 28.21
N GLY A 40 -29.20 4.82 28.00
CA GLY A 40 -27.94 5.54 28.23
C GLY A 40 -26.93 5.42 27.09
N ILE A 41 -27.33 4.93 25.92
CA ILE A 41 -26.47 4.88 24.73
C ILE A 41 -26.39 6.29 24.13
N GLY A 42 -25.18 6.85 24.06
CA GLY A 42 -24.94 8.22 23.58
C GLY A 42 -25.26 8.42 22.10
N ASP A 43 -25.36 9.68 21.67
CA ASP A 43 -25.84 10.07 20.33
C ASP A 43 -24.93 9.64 19.16
N ASP A 44 -23.63 9.44 19.43
CA ASP A 44 -22.62 9.01 18.45
C ASP A 44 -22.21 7.53 18.61
N ALA A 45 -22.89 6.77 19.48
CA ALA A 45 -22.47 5.41 19.84
C ALA A 45 -22.74 4.34 18.75
N LEU A 46 -23.56 4.65 17.75
CA LEU A 46 -23.88 3.69 16.67
C LEU A 46 -22.92 3.75 15.48
N VAL A 47 -22.42 4.95 15.17
CA VAL A 47 -21.42 5.20 14.11
C VAL A 47 -20.48 6.27 14.65
N GLY A 48 -19.52 5.80 15.44
CA GLY A 48 -18.58 6.62 16.20
C GLY A 48 -17.52 7.26 15.33
N VAL A 49 -16.56 7.93 15.98
CA VAL A 49 -15.45 8.59 15.27
C VAL A 49 -14.56 7.57 14.55
N GLU A 50 -14.35 6.39 15.14
CA GLU A 50 -13.48 5.35 14.59
C GLU A 50 -14.08 4.71 13.32
N GLU A 51 -15.39 4.40 13.31
CA GLU A 51 -16.06 3.90 12.10
C GLU A 51 -16.05 4.93 10.98
N ARG A 52 -16.29 6.22 11.32
CA ARG A 52 -16.23 7.32 10.35
C ARG A 52 -14.82 7.45 9.76
N ASN A 53 -13.78 7.46 10.60
CA ASN A 53 -12.38 7.51 10.18
C ASN A 53 -12.01 6.33 9.27
N THR A 54 -12.46 5.13 9.62
CA THR A 54 -12.20 3.91 8.83
C THR A 54 -12.74 4.02 7.41
N LEU A 55 -13.87 4.70 7.22
CA LEU A 55 -14.46 4.95 5.90
C LEU A 55 -13.78 6.09 5.13
N THR A 56 -13.16 7.07 5.80
CA THR A 56 -12.67 8.29 5.16
C THR A 56 -11.16 8.31 4.93
N ASP A 57 -10.37 8.12 5.99
CA ASP A 57 -8.95 8.46 6.03
C ASP A 57 -8.03 7.31 6.44
N ALA A 58 -8.60 6.17 6.87
CA ALA A 58 -7.80 4.98 7.17
C ALA A 58 -7.20 4.33 5.90
N ALA A 59 -7.80 4.57 4.73
CA ALA A 59 -7.23 4.19 3.44
C ALA A 59 -6.50 5.38 2.79
N PRO A 60 -5.40 5.15 2.06
CA PRO A 60 -4.66 6.23 1.41
C PRO A 60 -5.53 6.88 0.33
N ARG A 61 -5.63 8.21 0.39
CA ARG A 61 -6.39 9.00 -0.61
C ARG A 61 -5.76 8.95 -1.99
N ASP A 62 -4.46 8.71 -2.07
CA ASP A 62 -3.75 8.67 -3.34
C ASP A 62 -2.82 7.47 -3.41
N ARG A 63 -2.71 6.89 -4.61
CA ARG A 63 -1.76 5.82 -4.92
C ARG A 63 -1.15 6.10 -6.28
N LEU A 64 0.17 6.04 -6.35
CA LEU A 64 0.92 6.15 -7.60
C LEU A 64 1.64 4.83 -7.87
N MET A 65 1.62 4.37 -9.11
CA MET A 65 2.41 3.25 -9.58
C MET A 65 3.12 3.64 -10.86
N PHE A 66 4.42 3.41 -10.90
CA PHE A 66 5.25 3.54 -12.08
C PHE A 66 5.93 2.20 -12.34
N SER A 67 5.89 1.72 -13.58
CA SER A 67 6.54 0.49 -14.00
C SER A 67 7.34 0.76 -15.26
N ALA A 68 8.58 0.29 -15.28
CA ALA A 68 9.43 0.26 -16.46
C ALA A 68 9.79 -1.20 -16.73
N ASN A 69 9.60 -1.66 -17.96
CA ASN A 69 10.07 -2.95 -18.42
C ASN A 69 10.87 -2.73 -19.70
N TRP A 70 12.02 -3.40 -19.81
CA TRP A 70 12.83 -3.36 -21.02
C TRP A 70 13.28 -4.77 -21.36
N ALA A 71 13.19 -5.14 -22.63
CA ALA A 71 13.64 -6.45 -23.09
C ALA A 71 14.40 -6.33 -24.41
N SER A 72 15.55 -6.99 -24.49
CA SER A 72 16.34 -7.19 -25.71
C SER A 72 16.48 -8.69 -26.00
N GLN A 73 17.39 -9.07 -26.90
CA GLN A 73 17.63 -10.48 -27.24
C GLN A 73 18.09 -11.32 -26.02
N HIS A 74 18.85 -10.73 -25.09
CA HIS A 74 19.44 -11.47 -23.96
C HIS A 74 19.01 -10.94 -22.61
N TRP A 75 18.55 -9.69 -22.52
CA TRP A 75 18.24 -9.08 -21.23
C TRP A 75 16.76 -8.80 -21.10
N GLY A 76 16.23 -9.08 -19.90
CA GLY A 76 14.95 -8.57 -19.43
C GLY A 76 15.17 -7.76 -18.16
N LEU A 77 14.66 -6.54 -18.12
CA LEU A 77 14.71 -5.65 -16.96
C LEU A 77 13.30 -5.24 -16.59
N LEU A 78 13.02 -5.24 -15.30
CA LEU A 78 11.75 -4.80 -14.74
C LEU A 78 12.02 -3.98 -13.49
N GLY A 79 11.40 -2.81 -13.39
CA GLY A 79 11.38 -1.99 -12.19
C GLY A 79 9.97 -1.47 -11.94
N ARG A 80 9.51 -1.54 -10.69
CA ARG A 80 8.23 -1.00 -10.25
C ARG A 80 8.43 -0.13 -9.02
N LEU A 81 7.88 1.07 -9.07
CA LEU A 81 7.86 2.01 -7.97
C LEU A 81 6.41 2.31 -7.60
N THR A 82 6.01 1.97 -6.38
CA THR A 82 4.65 2.22 -5.86
C THR A 82 4.72 3.21 -4.72
N ARG A 83 3.88 4.25 -4.72
CA ARG A 83 3.62 5.14 -3.59
C ARG A 83 2.24 4.85 -3.03
N GLN A 84 2.17 4.59 -1.72
CA GLN A 84 0.93 4.69 -0.97
C GLN A 84 0.91 6.06 -0.26
N GLY A 85 -0.19 6.80 -0.41
CA GLY A 85 -0.39 8.07 0.25
C GLY A 85 -0.45 7.96 1.78
N LYS A 86 -0.52 9.10 2.46
CA LYS A 86 -0.68 9.13 3.90
C LYS A 86 -2.05 8.58 4.31
N THR A 87 -2.12 8.00 5.51
CA THR A 87 -3.36 7.54 6.14
C THR A 87 -3.47 8.15 7.53
N THR A 88 -4.68 8.30 8.04
CA THR A 88 -4.92 8.79 9.40
C THR A 88 -5.81 7.79 10.12
N ARG A 89 -5.40 7.40 11.32
CA ARG A 89 -6.15 6.51 12.21
C ARG A 89 -6.59 7.28 13.44
N VAL A 90 -7.85 7.12 13.79
CA VAL A 90 -8.45 7.62 15.02
C VAL A 90 -9.06 6.42 15.73
N PHE A 91 -8.75 6.25 17.01
CA PHE A 91 -9.36 5.24 17.86
C PHE A 91 -10.30 5.90 18.86
N ASP A 92 -11.37 5.20 19.26
CA ASP A 92 -12.27 5.67 20.30
C ASP A 92 -12.16 4.79 21.55
N PHE A 93 -11.47 5.29 22.58
CA PHE A 93 -11.38 4.63 23.88
C PHE A 93 -12.45 5.12 24.88
N GLY A 94 -13.43 5.91 24.40
CA GLY A 94 -14.54 6.44 25.18
C GLY A 94 -14.20 7.76 25.89
N ASP A 95 -13.11 7.81 26.65
CA ASP A 95 -12.63 9.02 27.33
C ASP A 95 -11.63 9.84 26.49
N SER A 96 -11.04 9.20 25.50
CA SER A 96 -9.97 9.74 24.69
C SER A 96 -10.05 9.22 23.25
N GLN A 97 -9.66 10.08 22.31
CA GLN A 97 -9.68 9.79 20.89
C GLN A 97 -8.31 10.08 20.27
N PRO A 98 -7.29 9.26 20.55
CA PRO A 98 -5.97 9.47 20.00
C PRO A 98 -5.96 9.30 18.47
N GLU A 99 -5.21 10.18 17.81
CA GLU A 99 -5.07 10.20 16.36
C GLU A 99 -3.60 10.05 15.97
N GLN A 100 -3.34 9.31 14.89
CA GLN A 100 -2.05 9.29 14.22
C GLN A 100 -2.21 9.38 12.72
N THR A 101 -1.45 10.28 12.09
CA THR A 101 -1.25 10.28 10.64
C THR A 101 0.05 9.58 10.30
N TYR A 102 -0.05 8.50 9.52
CA TYR A 102 1.08 7.75 8.98
C TYR A 102 1.54 8.38 7.67
N ASN A 103 2.85 8.56 7.52
CA ASN A 103 3.40 9.18 6.33
C ASN A 103 3.24 8.31 5.08
N ALA A 104 3.28 8.95 3.90
CA ALA A 104 3.28 8.24 2.64
C ALA A 104 4.54 7.37 2.49
N VAL A 105 4.38 6.18 1.91
CA VAL A 105 5.46 5.20 1.76
C VAL A 105 5.68 4.84 0.29
N TRP A 106 6.95 4.69 -0.08
CA TRP A 106 7.37 4.24 -1.41
C TRP A 106 7.93 2.83 -1.33
N GLN A 107 7.59 1.96 -2.28
CA GLN A 107 8.14 0.60 -2.41
C GLN A 107 8.73 0.42 -3.80
N LEU A 108 9.93 -0.15 -3.85
CA LEU A 108 10.68 -0.47 -5.06
C LEU A 108 10.77 -1.98 -5.22
N ASP A 109 10.29 -2.49 -6.35
CA ASP A 109 10.48 -3.87 -6.78
C ASP A 109 11.31 -3.85 -8.07
N ALA A 110 12.20 -4.83 -8.25
CA ALA A 110 12.93 -4.97 -9.51
C ALA A 110 13.33 -6.42 -9.79
N GLU A 111 13.48 -6.74 -11.07
CA GLU A 111 13.97 -8.03 -11.57
C GLU A 111 14.89 -7.80 -12.77
N VAL A 112 15.98 -8.56 -12.82
CA VAL A 112 16.89 -8.67 -13.96
C VAL A 112 16.90 -10.12 -14.41
N GLN A 113 16.66 -10.34 -15.70
CA GLN A 113 16.71 -11.63 -16.36
C GLN A 113 17.81 -11.61 -17.44
N TYR A 114 18.53 -12.73 -17.55
CA TYR A 114 19.45 -13.01 -18.65
C TYR A 114 19.08 -14.32 -19.34
N THR A 115 18.89 -14.26 -20.64
CA THR A 115 18.60 -15.39 -21.53
C THR A 115 19.91 -15.87 -22.14
N PHE A 116 20.37 -17.06 -21.74
CA PHE A 116 21.62 -17.66 -22.22
C PHE A 116 21.43 -18.38 -23.56
N THR A 117 20.30 -19.06 -23.72
CA THR A 117 19.90 -19.75 -24.96
C THR A 117 18.40 -19.54 -25.18
N PRO A 118 17.86 -19.85 -26.38
CA PRO A 118 16.40 -19.79 -26.60
C PRO A 118 15.56 -20.65 -25.65
N THR A 119 16.18 -21.58 -24.93
CA THR A 119 15.51 -22.50 -24.00
C THR A 119 15.96 -22.33 -22.55
N PHE A 120 16.88 -21.42 -22.23
CA PHE A 120 17.44 -21.28 -20.88
C PHE A 120 17.66 -19.84 -20.48
N ASP A 121 17.04 -19.45 -19.36
CA ASP A 121 17.19 -18.13 -18.74
C ASP A 121 17.29 -18.24 -17.21
N ILE A 122 17.94 -17.22 -16.62
CA ILE A 122 18.00 -17.00 -15.18
C ILE A 122 17.54 -15.57 -14.88
N ALA A 123 16.75 -15.41 -13.84
CA ALA A 123 16.36 -14.11 -13.29
C ALA A 123 16.73 -13.99 -11.81
N VAL A 124 17.11 -12.79 -11.40
CA VAL A 124 17.30 -12.39 -10.00
C VAL A 124 16.45 -11.15 -9.77
N GLY A 125 15.65 -11.17 -8.71
CA GLY A 125 14.75 -10.07 -8.40
C GLY A 125 14.39 -9.98 -6.94
N GLY A 126 13.58 -8.98 -6.63
CA GLY A 126 13.02 -8.84 -5.31
C GLY A 126 11.89 -7.82 -5.24
N ASN A 127 11.08 -8.01 -4.20
CA ASN A 127 10.00 -7.11 -3.83
C ASN A 127 10.43 -6.31 -2.60
N ASN A 128 10.05 -5.04 -2.54
CA ASN A 128 10.38 -4.12 -1.45
C ASN A 128 11.90 -4.04 -1.19
N LEU A 129 12.69 -3.85 -2.23
CA LEU A 129 14.16 -3.87 -2.21
C LEU A 129 14.80 -2.87 -1.24
N THR A 130 14.05 -1.83 -0.85
CA THR A 130 14.48 -0.79 0.10
C THR A 130 14.02 -1.05 1.54
N ASP A 131 13.54 -2.26 1.83
CA ASP A 131 13.16 -2.74 3.17
C ASP A 131 12.22 -1.79 3.92
N ARG A 132 11.11 -1.44 3.28
CA ARG A 132 10.14 -0.49 3.83
C ARG A 132 9.11 -1.21 4.68
N TYR A 133 8.80 -0.60 5.81
CA TYR A 133 7.80 -1.01 6.78
C TYR A 133 6.80 0.12 7.00
N PRO A 134 5.58 -0.18 7.48
CA PRO A 134 4.71 0.84 8.03
C PRO A 134 5.44 1.66 9.09
N GLU A 135 5.09 2.93 9.21
CA GLU A 135 5.50 3.71 10.39
C GLU A 135 4.87 3.09 11.64
N ARG A 136 5.61 3.11 12.75
CA ARG A 136 5.14 2.49 14.00
C ARG A 136 4.01 3.28 14.62
N SER A 137 3.07 2.56 15.21
CA SER A 137 2.01 3.15 16.03
C SER A 137 2.61 3.87 17.25
N ASN A 138 2.09 5.05 17.54
CA ASN A 138 2.46 5.82 18.71
C ASN A 138 2.02 5.12 20.00
N SER A 139 2.53 5.56 21.14
CA SER A 139 2.26 4.95 22.46
C SER A 139 0.79 4.93 22.88
N GLN A 140 -0.06 5.77 22.28
CA GLN A 140 -1.48 5.85 22.62
C GLN A 140 -2.28 4.77 21.88
N ILE A 141 -1.82 4.30 20.73
CA ILE A 141 -2.57 3.39 19.84
C ILE A 141 -1.83 2.08 19.51
N ASN A 142 -0.66 1.85 20.11
CA ASN A 142 0.13 0.64 19.91
C ASN A 142 -0.22 -0.52 20.86
N TYR A 143 -1.27 -0.38 21.67
CA TYR A 143 -1.76 -1.39 22.61
C TYR A 143 -0.67 -1.91 23.56
N GLY A 144 0.07 -1.00 24.19
CA GLY A 144 1.18 -1.35 25.09
C GLY A 144 2.37 -2.00 24.37
N GLY A 145 2.48 -1.77 23.06
CA GLY A 145 3.51 -2.37 22.20
C GLY A 145 3.11 -3.69 21.54
N ASN A 146 1.95 -4.25 21.85
CA ASN A 146 1.46 -5.50 21.25
C ASN A 146 1.15 -5.35 19.76
N LEU A 147 0.72 -4.16 19.33
CA LEU A 147 0.45 -3.82 17.94
C LEU A 147 1.40 -2.70 17.51
N PRO A 148 2.65 -3.04 17.11
CA PRO A 148 3.67 -2.05 16.78
C PRO A 148 3.36 -1.27 15.48
N TYR A 149 2.46 -1.78 14.65
CA TYR A 149 2.00 -1.16 13.40
C TYR A 149 0.46 -1.16 13.39
N ASP A 150 -0.13 -0.23 12.64
CA ASP A 150 -1.58 -0.21 12.44
C ASP A 150 -2.06 -1.43 11.64
N VAL A 151 -3.20 -1.99 12.04
CA VAL A 151 -3.79 -3.19 11.42
C VAL A 151 -4.36 -2.93 10.03
N LEU A 152 -4.64 -1.67 9.67
CA LEU A 152 -5.12 -1.25 8.36
C LEU A 152 -4.00 -0.62 7.52
N SER A 153 -2.72 -0.91 7.85
CA SER A 153 -1.60 -0.34 7.10
C SER A 153 -1.71 -0.59 5.59
N SER A 154 -1.36 0.43 4.80
CA SER A 154 -1.39 0.38 3.34
C SER A 154 -0.28 -0.47 2.71
N ILE A 155 0.70 -0.93 3.50
CA ILE A 155 1.77 -1.83 3.08
C ILE A 155 1.95 -2.97 4.08
N GLY A 156 2.54 -4.09 3.63
CA GLY A 156 2.81 -5.24 4.49
C GLY A 156 4.00 -5.05 5.44
N THR A 157 4.11 -5.93 6.43
CA THR A 157 5.17 -5.94 7.46
C THR A 157 6.30 -6.94 7.17
N ASN A 158 6.33 -7.56 5.97
CA ASN A 158 7.26 -8.63 5.65
C ASN A 158 8.69 -8.16 5.27
N GLY A 159 8.91 -6.85 5.12
CA GLY A 159 10.21 -6.30 4.71
C GLY A 159 10.58 -6.64 3.27
N ALA A 160 11.88 -6.63 2.98
CA ALA A 160 12.43 -7.00 1.68
C ALA A 160 12.37 -8.50 1.41
N TYR A 161 12.02 -8.90 0.19
CA TYR A 161 12.02 -10.29 -0.27
C TYR A 161 12.83 -10.43 -1.56
N TYR A 162 13.81 -11.33 -1.57
CA TYR A 162 14.69 -11.57 -2.71
C TYR A 162 14.54 -13.00 -3.23
N TYR A 163 14.67 -13.19 -4.53
CA TYR A 163 14.53 -14.49 -5.17
C TYR A 163 15.42 -14.62 -6.41
N ALA A 164 15.62 -15.88 -6.81
CA ALA A 164 16.20 -16.24 -8.10
C ALA A 164 15.28 -17.27 -8.79
N ARG A 165 15.20 -17.20 -10.12
CA ARG A 165 14.39 -18.10 -10.95
C ARG A 165 15.28 -18.62 -12.09
N ALA A 166 15.22 -19.91 -12.35
CA ALA A 166 15.81 -20.52 -13.54
C ALA A 166 14.70 -21.19 -14.34
N THR A 167 14.65 -20.92 -15.64
CA THR A 167 13.65 -21.47 -16.55
C THR A 167 14.35 -22.28 -17.62
N TYR A 168 13.88 -23.51 -17.89
CA TYR A 168 14.40 -24.36 -18.95
C TYR A 168 13.26 -24.97 -19.77
N GLY A 169 13.30 -24.77 -21.10
CA GLY A 169 12.37 -25.35 -22.07
C GLY A 169 12.95 -26.59 -22.76
N PHE A 170 12.12 -27.60 -22.98
CA PHE A 170 12.46 -28.86 -23.65
C PHE A 170 11.64 -29.06 -24.93
#